data_AF-A0A7C9DRB2-F1
#
_entry.id   AF-A0A7C9DRB2-F1
#
_cell.length_a   1.000
_cell.length_b   1.000
_cell.length_c   1.000
_cell.angle_alpha   90.00
_cell.angle_beta   90.00
_cell.angle_gamma   90.00
#
_symmetry.space_group_name_H-M   'P 1'
#
loop_
_entity.id
_entity.type
_entity.pdbx_description
1 polymer ?
#
loop_
_entity_poly.entity_id
_entity_poly.type
_entity_poly.pdbx_seq_one_letter_code
_entity_poly.pdbx_strand_id
1 'polypeptide(L)'
;GDFCGEELLTWAMVPHPNVVLPSSTRTVKCISEVEALALTAEDLKLVASQFRRQHWKHLRPTFRASSQQWRTRAACFIQASWSSYKRRRASAEFKDDERGQVLEPVPERRARSLQIERSKSGWFGLDLDHGVP
;
A
#
# COMPACT_ATOMS: atom_id res chain seq x y z
N GLY A 1 -16.92 19.83 -0.85
CA GLY A 1 -18.19 19.27 -1.33
C GLY A 1 -17.94 17.86 -1.84
N ASP A 2 -18.87 16.94 -1.63
CA ASP A 2 -18.89 15.60 -2.23
C ASP A 2 -19.76 15.65 -3.51
N PHE A 3 -19.53 14.76 -4.47
CA PHE A 3 -20.29 14.67 -5.72
C PHE A 3 -20.52 13.21 -6.09
N CYS A 4 -21.71 12.86 -6.55
CA CYS A 4 -22.03 11.53 -7.06
C CYS A 4 -22.06 11.53 -8.59
N GLY A 5 -21.87 10.36 -9.21
CA GLY A 5 -21.98 10.21 -10.65
C GLY A 5 -20.63 10.30 -11.37
N GLU A 6 -19.52 9.95 -10.72
CA GLU A 6 -18.18 10.03 -11.27
C GLU A 6 -17.97 9.16 -12.52
N GLU A 7 -18.81 8.15 -12.73
CA GLU A 7 -18.85 7.37 -13.97
C GLU A 7 -19.29 8.19 -15.18
N LEU A 8 -20.21 9.16 -14.98
CA LEU A 8 -20.69 10.06 -16.03
C LEU A 8 -19.58 10.98 -16.52
N LEU A 9 -18.70 11.36 -15.60
CA LEU A 9 -17.54 12.20 -15.85
C LEU A 9 -16.50 11.49 -16.72
N THR A 10 -16.24 10.20 -16.45
CA THR A 10 -15.39 9.37 -17.31
C THR A 10 -16.05 9.16 -18.69
N TRP A 11 -17.37 8.91 -18.71
CA TRP A 11 -18.14 8.73 -19.93
C TRP A 11 -18.10 9.96 -20.86
N ALA A 12 -18.25 11.17 -20.30
CA ALA A 12 -18.24 12.40 -21.08
C ALA A 12 -16.86 12.73 -21.69
N MET A 13 -15.78 12.25 -21.06
CA MET A 13 -14.41 12.54 -21.49
C MET A 13 -13.90 11.68 -22.64
N VAL A 14 -14.31 10.41 -22.69
CA VAL A 14 -13.91 9.47 -23.74
C VAL A 14 -14.99 9.47 -24.83
N PRO A 15 -14.65 9.55 -26.12
CA PRO A 15 -15.64 9.38 -27.18
C PRO A 15 -16.20 7.95 -27.12
N HIS A 16 -17.50 7.81 -26.88
CA HIS A 16 -18.20 6.53 -26.92
C HIS A 16 -19.04 6.47 -28.20
N PRO A 17 -18.98 5.40 -29.00
CA PRO A 17 -19.80 5.25 -30.21
C PRO A 17 -21.30 5.11 -29.87
N ASN A 18 -21.62 4.68 -28.65
CA ASN A 18 -22.99 4.50 -28.17
C ASN A 18 -23.32 5.50 -27.06
N VAL A 19 -24.56 6.01 -27.06
CA VAL A 19 -25.07 7.00 -26.09
C VAL A 19 -25.62 6.34 -24.82
N VAL A 20 -25.15 5.13 -24.48
CA VAL A 20 -25.59 4.46 -23.25
C VAL A 20 -24.97 5.18 -22.05
N LEU A 21 -25.82 5.65 -21.15
CA LEU A 21 -25.38 6.29 -19.92
C LEU A 21 -24.89 5.22 -18.92
N PRO A 22 -23.78 5.49 -18.22
CA PRO A 22 -23.31 4.60 -17.17
C PRO A 22 -24.28 4.63 -15.97
N SER A 23 -24.44 3.47 -15.32
CA SER A 23 -25.22 3.35 -14.09
C SER A 23 -24.40 3.81 -12.88
N SER A 24 -25.06 4.49 -11.93
CA SER A 24 -24.42 4.91 -10.68
C SER A 24 -23.87 3.74 -9.88
N THR A 25 -22.71 3.94 -9.26
CA THR A 25 -22.08 2.96 -8.37
C THR A 25 -22.54 3.06 -6.91
N ARG A 26 -23.28 4.13 -6.57
CA ARG A 26 -23.81 4.38 -5.23
C ARG A 26 -25.19 5.04 -5.25
N THR A 27 -26.00 4.74 -4.25
CA THR A 27 -27.28 5.43 -4.01
C THR A 27 -27.08 6.49 -2.96
N VAL A 28 -27.48 7.72 -3.25
CA VAL A 28 -27.40 8.86 -2.31
C VAL A 28 -28.81 9.20 -1.85
N LYS A 29 -28.97 9.43 -0.54
CA LYS A 29 -30.23 9.85 0.07
C LYS A 29 -29.97 11.04 0.98
N CYS A 30 -30.78 12.09 0.85
CA CYS A 30 -30.75 13.23 1.75
C CYS A 30 -31.41 12.87 3.09
N ILE A 31 -30.69 13.09 4.19
CA ILE A 31 -31.21 12.87 5.56
C ILE A 31 -31.72 14.19 6.16
N SER A 32 -31.23 15.32 5.64
CA SER A 32 -31.62 16.69 5.98
C SER A 32 -31.72 17.53 4.70
N GLU A 33 -32.18 18.77 4.83
CA GLU A 33 -32.21 19.73 3.73
C GLU A 33 -30.79 20.03 3.24
N VAL A 34 -30.60 19.94 1.93
CA VAL A 34 -29.31 20.12 1.28
C VAL A 34 -29.47 20.89 -0.02
N GLU A 35 -28.57 21.83 -0.24
CA GLU A 35 -28.41 22.49 -1.53
C GLU A 35 -27.42 21.70 -2.39
N ALA A 36 -27.80 21.42 -3.64
CA ALA A 36 -26.96 20.71 -4.58
C ALA A 36 -27.10 21.30 -5.98
N LEU A 37 -25.98 21.27 -6.72
CA LEU A 37 -25.96 21.56 -8.14
C LEU A 37 -26.09 20.25 -8.91
N ALA A 38 -27.02 20.20 -9.86
CA ALA A 38 -27.18 19.08 -10.77
C ALA A 38 -26.64 19.46 -12.14
N LEU A 39 -25.86 18.54 -12.75
CA LEU A 39 -25.35 18.71 -14.10
C LEU A 39 -25.87 17.56 -14.96
N THR A 40 -26.45 17.87 -16.12
CA THR A 40 -26.95 16.83 -17.01
C THR A 40 -25.78 16.16 -17.75
N ALA A 41 -26.03 14.98 -18.31
CA ALA A 41 -25.05 14.26 -19.12
C ALA A 41 -24.62 15.07 -20.37
N GLU A 42 -25.54 15.87 -20.92
CA GLU A 42 -25.29 16.73 -22.08
C GLU A 42 -24.42 17.94 -21.70
N ASP A 43 -24.74 18.61 -20.59
CA ASP A 43 -23.91 19.70 -20.07
C ASP A 43 -22.49 19.20 -19.77
N LEU A 44 -22.38 18.00 -19.20
CA LEU A 44 -21.10 17.39 -18.89
C LEU A 44 -20.28 17.09 -20.15
N LYS A 45 -20.95 16.66 -21.24
CA LYS A 45 -20.30 16.49 -22.55
C LYS A 45 -19.80 17.81 -23.12
N LEU A 46 -20.60 18.88 -23.03
CA LEU A 46 -20.20 20.21 -23.50
C LEU A 46 -18.95 20.68 -22.75
N VAL A 47 -18.98 20.62 -21.42
CA VAL A 47 -17.86 20.97 -20.56
C VAL A 47 -16.65 20.08 -20.87
N ALA A 48 -16.80 18.75 -20.88
CA ALA A 48 -15.71 17.82 -21.18
C ALA A 48 -15.11 18.04 -22.59
N SER A 49 -15.93 18.43 -23.57
CA SER A 49 -15.46 18.74 -24.93
C SER A 49 -14.56 19.96 -24.99
N GLN A 50 -14.80 20.98 -24.14
CA GLN A 50 -13.95 22.15 -24.01
C GLN A 50 -12.64 21.81 -23.28
N PHE A 51 -12.76 21.11 -22.14
CA PHE A 51 -11.59 20.72 -21.33
C PHE A 51 -10.63 19.78 -22.05
N ARG A 52 -11.14 18.86 -22.88
CA ARG A 52 -10.33 17.95 -23.70
C ARG A 52 -9.44 18.70 -24.69
N ARG A 53 -9.91 19.83 -25.23
CA ARG A 53 -9.12 20.66 -26.16
C ARG A 53 -8.01 21.43 -25.44
N GLN A 54 -8.21 21.83 -24.18
CA GLN A 54 -7.32 22.77 -23.49
C GLN A 54 -6.38 22.14 -22.44
N HIS A 55 -6.75 21.06 -21.72
CA HIS A 55 -6.03 20.67 -20.48
C HIS A 55 -5.84 19.17 -20.20
N TRP A 56 -6.07 18.28 -21.16
CA TRP A 56 -6.21 16.84 -20.90
C TRP A 56 -4.99 16.15 -20.22
N LYS A 57 -3.76 16.62 -20.45
CA LYS A 57 -2.54 16.03 -19.87
C LYS A 57 -2.44 16.24 -18.36
N HIS A 58 -2.97 17.35 -17.85
CA HIS A 58 -2.85 17.74 -16.44
C HIS A 58 -4.01 17.22 -15.57
N LEU A 59 -5.15 16.87 -16.18
CA LEU A 59 -6.35 16.42 -15.44
C LEU A 59 -6.43 14.89 -15.27
N ARG A 60 -5.64 14.13 -16.04
CA ARG A 60 -5.57 12.66 -15.94
C ARG A 60 -5.18 12.16 -14.54
N PRO A 61 -4.16 12.71 -13.85
CA PRO A 61 -3.77 12.24 -12.53
C PRO A 61 -4.84 12.54 -11.47
N THR A 62 -5.44 13.73 -11.50
CA THR A 62 -6.48 14.14 -10.56
C THR A 62 -7.75 13.31 -10.73
N PHE A 63 -8.21 13.07 -11.96
CA PHE A 63 -9.39 12.22 -12.18
C PHE A 63 -9.18 10.77 -11.73
N ARG A 64 -7.96 10.23 -11.91
CA ARG A 64 -7.60 8.92 -11.37
C ARG A 64 -7.58 8.92 -9.84
N ALA A 65 -7.12 10.00 -9.21
CA ALA A 65 -7.11 10.12 -7.75
C ALA A 65 -8.52 10.33 -7.16
N SER A 66 -9.40 11.06 -7.86
CA SER A 66 -10.78 11.35 -7.44
C SER A 66 -11.76 10.22 -7.72
N SER A 67 -11.43 9.28 -8.60
CA SER A 67 -12.30 8.15 -8.94
C SER A 67 -12.33 7.14 -7.80
N GLN A 68 -13.52 6.94 -7.22
CA GLN A 68 -13.74 5.97 -6.17
C GLN A 68 -13.35 4.55 -6.62
N GLN A 69 -13.54 4.22 -7.90
CA GLN A 69 -13.14 2.92 -8.45
C GLN A 69 -11.63 2.68 -8.38
N TRP A 70 -10.82 3.71 -8.67
CA TRP A 70 -9.36 3.61 -8.59
C TRP A 70 -8.90 3.49 -7.13
N ARG A 71 -9.54 4.23 -6.21
CA ARG A 71 -9.27 4.12 -4.77
C ARG A 71 -9.60 2.72 -4.25
N THR A 72 -10.77 2.19 -4.61
CA THR A 72 -11.20 0.82 -4.24
C THR A 72 -10.27 -0.23 -4.82
N ARG A 73 -9.91 -0.13 -6.12
CA ARG A 73 -8.97 -1.07 -6.75
C ARG A 73 -7.58 -1.04 -6.10
N ALA A 74 -7.05 0.14 -5.78
CA ALA A 74 -5.79 0.28 -5.08
C ALA A 74 -5.84 -0.35 -3.67
N ALA A 75 -6.91 -0.09 -2.91
CA ALA A 75 -7.12 -0.70 -1.60
C ALA A 75 -7.17 -2.24 -1.68
N CYS A 76 -7.95 -2.80 -2.61
CA CYS A 76 -8.02 -4.25 -2.82
C CYS A 76 -6.65 -4.84 -3.20
N PHE A 77 -5.87 -4.16 -4.03
CA PHE A 77 -4.53 -4.61 -4.43
C PHE A 77 -3.58 -4.69 -3.22
N ILE A 78 -3.58 -3.67 -2.38
CA ILE A 78 -2.79 -3.63 -1.12
C ILE A 78 -3.27 -4.72 -0.15
N GLN A 79 -4.58 -4.93 -0.01
CA GLN A 79 -5.13 -5.98 0.85
C GLN A 79 -4.76 -7.39 0.37
N ALA A 80 -4.79 -7.62 -0.94
CA ALA A 80 -4.43 -8.91 -1.53
C ALA A 80 -2.94 -9.21 -1.36
N SER A 81 -2.06 -8.23 -1.54
CA SER A 81 -0.62 -8.40 -1.32
C SER A 81 -0.31 -8.66 0.15
N TRP A 82 -0.93 -7.92 1.09
CA TRP A 82 -0.81 -8.15 2.52
C TRP A 82 -1.31 -9.54 2.96
N SER A 83 -2.47 -9.95 2.45
CA SER A 83 -3.04 -11.28 2.78
C SER A 83 -2.16 -12.41 2.26
N SER A 84 -1.52 -12.20 1.10
CA SER A 84 -0.55 -13.13 0.55
C SER A 84 0.76 -13.15 1.36
N TYR A 85 1.23 -12.00 1.83
CA TYR A 85 2.37 -11.91 2.75
C TYR A 85 2.09 -12.65 4.06
N LYS A 86 0.95 -12.41 4.70
CA LYS A 86 0.56 -13.09 5.95
C LYS A 86 0.48 -14.61 5.78
N ARG A 87 -0.10 -15.10 4.67
CA ARG A 87 -0.14 -16.53 4.35
C ARG A 87 1.26 -17.12 4.22
N ARG A 88 2.16 -16.46 3.50
CA ARG A 88 3.56 -16.91 3.36
C ARG A 88 4.30 -16.92 4.69
N ARG A 89 4.08 -15.90 5.54
CA ARG A 89 4.70 -15.82 6.87
C ARG A 89 4.23 -16.95 7.78
N ALA A 90 2.93 -17.22 7.85
CA ALA A 90 2.40 -18.34 8.61
C ALA A 90 2.99 -19.69 8.16
N SER A 91 3.06 -19.93 6.84
CA SER A 91 3.66 -21.17 6.31
C SER A 91 5.18 -21.26 6.50
N ALA A 92 5.89 -20.15 6.70
CA ALA A 92 7.31 -20.16 7.03
C ALA A 92 7.52 -20.46 8.52
N GLU A 93 6.68 -19.91 9.39
CA GLU A 93 6.71 -20.12 10.84
C GLU A 93 6.44 -21.59 11.21
N PHE A 94 5.48 -22.24 10.56
CA PHE A 94 5.26 -23.70 10.69
C PHE A 94 6.48 -24.54 10.25
N LYS A 95 7.22 -24.10 9.23
CA LYS A 95 8.41 -24.82 8.74
C LYS A 95 9.62 -24.66 9.66
N ASP A 96 9.67 -23.61 10.47
CA ASP A 96 10.72 -23.39 11.46
C ASP A 96 10.43 -24.17 12.75
N ASP A 97 9.15 -24.31 13.15
CA ASP A 97 8.75 -25.19 14.26
C ASP A 97 8.98 -26.69 13.94
N GLU A 98 8.71 -27.14 12.72
CA GLU A 98 9.03 -28.53 12.30
C GLU A 98 10.55 -28.80 12.27
N ARG A 99 11.37 -27.79 11.97
CA ARG A 99 12.84 -27.91 12.03
C ARG A 99 13.38 -27.88 13.46
N GLY A 100 12.70 -27.19 14.38
CA GLY A 100 13.04 -27.16 15.79
C GLY A 100 12.80 -28.47 16.54
N GLN A 101 11.95 -29.36 16.02
CA GLN A 101 11.64 -30.66 16.62
C GLN A 101 12.58 -31.81 16.20
N VAL A 102 13.53 -31.58 15.27
CA VAL A 102 14.45 -32.63 14.75
C VAL A 102 15.83 -32.62 15.43
N LEU A 103 16.05 -31.80 16.46
CA LEU A 103 17.30 -31.84 17.25
C LEU A 103 17.15 -32.81 18.42
N GLU A 104 17.57 -34.06 18.19
CA GLU A 104 17.81 -35.11 19.19
C GLU A 104 18.60 -34.59 20.42
N PRO A 105 18.33 -35.12 21.64
CA PRO A 105 19.02 -34.71 22.86
C PRO A 105 20.51 -35.08 22.81
N VAL A 106 21.35 -34.05 22.85
CA VAL A 106 22.82 -34.17 22.96
C VAL A 106 23.19 -34.92 24.26
N PRO A 107 24.04 -35.96 24.20
CA PRO A 107 24.39 -36.70 25.39
C PRO A 107 25.22 -35.88 26.38
N GLU A 108 25.04 -36.28 27.62
CA GLU A 108 25.41 -35.69 28.89
C GLU A 108 26.85 -35.18 29.02
N ARG A 109 26.97 -34.01 29.66
CA ARG A 109 28.20 -33.30 29.96
C ARG A 109 29.14 -34.15 30.83
N ARG A 110 30.22 -34.67 30.26
CA ARG A 110 31.42 -35.01 31.06
C ARG A 110 32.13 -33.71 31.43
N ALA A 111 31.94 -33.30 32.68
CA ALA A 111 32.73 -32.29 33.34
C ALA A 111 34.23 -32.61 33.18
N ARG A 112 34.95 -31.77 32.44
CA ARG A 112 36.41 -31.71 32.52
C ARG A 112 36.76 -30.41 33.23
N SER A 113 37.19 -30.61 34.46
CA SER A 113 37.94 -29.76 35.39
C SER A 113 38.39 -28.39 34.86
N LEU A 114 37.93 -27.36 35.56
CA LEU A 114 38.50 -26.02 35.53
C LEU A 114 39.95 -26.07 36.02
N GLN A 115 40.90 -25.78 35.14
CA GLN A 115 42.15 -25.12 35.51
C GLN A 115 42.30 -23.90 34.61
N ILE A 116 41.73 -22.79 35.06
CA ILE A 116 42.08 -21.47 34.52
C ILE A 116 43.08 -20.87 35.51
N GLU A 117 44.34 -20.93 35.09
CA GLU A 117 45.44 -20.24 35.71
C GLU A 117 45.16 -18.73 35.66
N ARG A 118 45.16 -18.11 36.84
CA ARG A 118 44.86 -16.69 37.01
C ARG A 118 46.10 -15.89 36.60
N SER A 119 46.31 -15.73 35.30
CA SER A 119 47.41 -14.90 34.79
C SER A 119 47.02 -13.41 34.90
N LYS A 120 47.81 -12.69 35.69
CA LYS A 120 47.75 -11.25 35.92
C LYS A 120 48.50 -10.53 34.81
N SER A 121 47.77 -9.78 33.99
CA SER A 121 48.26 -8.60 33.26
C SER A 121 47.02 -7.90 32.70
N GLY A 122 46.57 -6.79 33.26
CA GLY A 122 47.27 -5.52 33.21
C GLY A 122 46.63 -4.68 32.10
N TRP A 123 45.37 -4.29 32.29
CA TRP A 123 44.67 -3.35 31.41
C TRP A 123 45.01 -1.92 31.83
N PHE A 124 46.04 -1.35 31.24
CA PHE A 124 46.29 0.09 31.08
C PHE A 124 47.26 0.20 29.91
N GLY A 125 47.13 1.09 28.95
CA GLY A 125 46.21 2.17 28.70
C GLY A 125 46.46 2.64 27.27
N LEU A 126 45.49 3.37 26.72
CA LEU A 126 45.61 4.10 25.47
C LEU A 126 46.83 5.03 25.53
N ASP A 127 47.62 5.06 24.46
CA ASP A 127 48.25 6.30 24.04
C ASP A 127 48.18 6.44 22.51
N LEU A 128 47.59 7.57 22.14
CA LEU A 128 47.49 8.18 20.84
C LEU A 128 48.82 8.93 20.60
N ASP A 129 49.52 8.70 19.49
CA ASP A 129 50.45 9.68 18.91
C ASP A 129 50.75 9.25 17.45
N HIS A 130 50.26 9.99 16.45
CA HIS A 130 50.90 11.14 15.78
C HIS A 130 51.68 10.74 14.52
N GLY A 131 51.38 11.42 13.41
CA GLY A 131 52.40 11.82 12.43
C GLY A 131 52.65 10.92 11.22
N VAL A 132 51.91 11.21 10.14
CA VAL A 132 52.36 11.51 8.75
C VAL A 132 53.88 11.39 8.49
N PRO A 133 54.30 10.79 7.36
CA PRO A 133 54.63 11.60 6.17
C PRO A 133 53.73 11.31 4.96
#